data_AF-A0AAU0LEF0-F1
#
_entry.id   AF-A0AAU0LEF0-F1
#
_cell.length_a   1.000
_cell.length_b   1.000
_cell.length_c   1.000
_cell.angle_alpha   90.00
_cell.angle_beta   90.00
_cell.angle_gamma   90.00
#
_symmetry.space_group_name_H-M   'P 1'
#
loop_
_entity.id
_entity.type
_entity.pdbx_description
1 polymer ?
#
loop_
_entity_poly.entity_id
_entity_poly.type
_entity_poly.pdbx_seq_one_letter_code
_entity_poly.pdbx_strand_id
1 'polypeptide(L)' 'MQLTNTSRETIFVCKNFYCGHVFSAVTEINRTLSPSAIPNPMVILPMSTHIKRKLLQTQLDAMPSSHFDGRPHEAAAT' A
#
# COMPACT_ATOMS: atom_id res chain seq x y z
N MET A 1 10.62 6.99 -14.98
CA MET A 1 11.73 7.37 -14.07
C MET A 1 11.21 7.29 -12.63
N GLN A 2 12.08 7.10 -11.64
CA GLN A 2 11.70 7.09 -10.22
C GLN A 2 12.50 8.16 -9.48
N LEU A 3 11.82 9.12 -8.85
CA LEU A 3 12.45 10.31 -8.24
C LEU A 3 13.03 9.98 -6.84
N THR A 4 12.30 9.17 -6.08
CA THR A 4 12.66 8.59 -4.78
C THR A 4 12.18 7.14 -4.70
N ASN A 5 12.75 6.31 -3.81
CA ASN A 5 12.37 4.89 -3.61
C ASN A 5 10.89 4.69 -3.24
N THR A 6 10.21 5.76 -2.81
CA THR A 6 8.80 5.80 -2.37
C THR A 6 7.89 6.53 -3.36
N SER A 7 8.44 7.04 -4.46
CA SER A 7 7.70 7.74 -5.50
C SER A 7 7.39 6.85 -6.71
N ARG A 8 6.26 7.12 -7.35
CA ARG A 8 5.88 6.53 -8.64
C ARG A 8 5.32 7.60 -9.55
N GLU A 9 5.86 7.67 -10.77
CA GLU A 9 5.30 8.49 -11.84
C GLU A 9 4.23 7.70 -12.59
N THR A 10 3.06 8.31 -12.81
CA THR A 10 1.95 7.73 -13.57
C THR A 10 1.42 8.75 -14.56
N ILE A 11 1.13 8.31 -15.78
CA ILE A 11 0.50 9.14 -16.81
C ILE A 11 -1.02 9.02 -16.67
N PHE A 12 -1.70 10.16 -16.63
CA PHE A 12 -3.14 10.26 -16.54
C PHE A 12 -3.70 10.91 -17.81
N VAL A 13 -4.88 10.45 -18.20
CA VAL A 13 -5.67 11.06 -19.27
C VAL A 13 -6.90 11.68 -18.65
N CYS A 14 -7.19 12.93 -19.00
CA CYS A 14 -8.39 13.62 -18.56
C CYS A 14 -9.64 12.84 -18.99
N LYS A 15 -10.61 12.70 -18.09
CA LYS A 15 -11.87 11.99 -18.38
C LYS A 15 -12.75 12.73 -19.39
N ASN A 16 -12.61 14.06 -19.50
CA ASN A 16 -13.33 14.83 -20.50
C ASN A 16 -12.65 14.66 -21.87
N PHE A 17 -13.31 13.96 -22.78
CA PHE A 17 -12.79 13.69 -24.12
C PHE A 17 -12.47 14.95 -24.91
N TYR A 18 -13.29 16.00 -24.81
CA TYR A 18 -13.06 17.26 -25.54
C TYR A 18 -11.84 18.03 -25.06
N CYS A 19 -11.42 17.79 -23.82
CA CYS A 19 -10.25 18.43 -23.24
C CYS A 19 -8.94 17.82 -23.77
N GLY A 20 -8.91 16.53 -24.10
CA GLY A 20 -7.76 15.85 -24.70
C GLY A 20 -6.46 15.89 -23.87
N HIS A 21 -6.50 16.36 -22.62
CA HIS A 21 -5.31 16.63 -21.83
C HIS A 21 -4.72 15.34 -21.26
N VAL A 22 -3.41 15.19 -21.44
CA VAL A 22 -2.60 14.07 -20.93
C VAL A 22 -1.46 14.67 -20.12
N PHE A 23 -1.27 14.17 -18.90
CA PHE A 23 -0.28 14.71 -17.97
C PHE A 23 0.34 13.60 -17.13
N SER A 24 1.59 13.77 -16.70
CA SER A 24 2.20 12.89 -15.70
C SER A 24 2.04 13.48 -14.31
N ALA A 25 1.86 12.61 -13.33
CA ALA A 25 1.90 12.98 -11.93
C ALA A 25 2.79 12.01 -11.15
N VAL A 26 3.54 12.57 -10.20
CA VAL A 26 4.36 11.80 -9.27
C VAL A 26 3.57 11.64 -7.97
N THR A 27 3.31 10.39 -7.58
CA THR A 27 2.71 10.06 -6.28
C THR A 27 3.79 9.54 -5.34
N GLU A 28 3.84 10.05 -4.11
CA GLU A 28 4.78 9.60 -3.09
C GLU A 28 4.06 9.00 -1.88
N ILE A 29 4.65 7.93 -1.34
CA ILE A 29 4.16 7.31 -0.11
C ILE A 29 4.63 8.13 1.09
N ASN A 30 3.69 8.80 1.76
CA ASN A 30 3.99 9.67 2.90
C ASN A 30 4.07 8.93 4.24
N ARG A 31 3.23 7.91 4.44
CA ARG A 31 3.13 7.17 5.71
C ARG A 31 2.45 5.81 5.56
N THR A 32 2.79 4.90 6.46
CA THR A 32 2.20 3.57 6.58
C THR A 32 0.90 3.62 7.40
N LEU A 33 -0.21 3.20 6.81
CA LEU A 33 -1.51 3.04 7.50
C LEU A 33 -1.71 1.62 8.04
N SER A 34 -1.15 0.63 7.36
CA SER A 34 -1.09 -0.77 7.77
C SER A 34 0.30 -1.31 7.43
N PRO A 35 0.98 -2.05 8.33
CA PRO A 35 2.28 -2.66 8.03
C PRO A 35 2.21 -3.57 6.80
N SER A 36 3.28 -3.57 6.00
CA SER A 36 3.46 -4.58 4.95
C SER A 36 3.67 -5.95 5.59
N ALA A 37 3.06 -6.99 5.02
CA ALA A 37 3.32 -8.37 5.42
C ALA A 37 4.77 -8.81 5.11
N ILE A 38 5.39 -8.19 4.11
CA ILE A 38 6.78 -8.43 3.70
C ILE A 38 7.46 -7.07 3.53
N PRO A 39 8.01 -6.48 4.60
CA PRO A 39 8.62 -5.16 4.54
C PRO A 39 10.00 -5.20 3.85
N ASN A 40 10.28 -4.22 2.99
CA ASN A 40 11.64 -4.00 2.49
C ASN A 40 12.42 -3.15 3.51
N PRO A 41 13.52 -3.67 4.11
CA PRO A 41 14.27 -2.95 5.14
C PRO A 41 14.95 -1.66 4.65
N MET A 42 15.15 -1.51 3.33
CA MET A 42 15.70 -0.28 2.73
C MET A 42 14.66 0.84 2.57
N VAL A 43 13.38 0.56 2.85
CA VAL A 43 12.27 1.53 2.71
C VAL A 43 11.69 1.81 4.09
N ILE A 44 12.10 2.92 4.69
CA ILE A 44 11.64 3.34 6.02
C ILE A 44 10.57 4.43 5.86
N LEU A 45 9.32 4.06 6.12
CA LEU A 45 8.17 4.96 6.08
C LEU A 45 7.65 5.23 7.49
N PRO A 46 7.31 6.49 7.84
CA PRO A 46 6.71 6.77 9.14
C PRO A 46 5.33 6.11 9.23
N MET A 47 4.99 5.53 10.37
CA MET A 47 3.63 5.06 10.61
C MET A 47 2.70 6.21 11.01
N SER A 48 1.44 6.14 10.60
CA SER A 48 0.40 7.09 11.02
C SER A 48 0.29 7.21 12.54
N THR A 49 0.06 8.42 13.03
CA THR A 49 -0.09 8.73 14.47
C THR A 49 -1.29 8.04 15.10
N HIS A 50 -2.30 7.68 14.30
CA HIS A 50 -3.50 6.97 14.75
C HIS A 50 -3.24 5.49 15.10
N ILE A 51 -2.09 4.95 14.69
CA ILE A 51 -1.75 3.55 14.93
C ILE A 51 -1.20 3.39 16.35
N LYS A 52 -1.92 2.62 17.17
CA LYS A 52 -1.49 2.25 18.52
C LYS A 52 -0.40 1.17 18.44
N ARG A 53 0.85 1.58 18.17
CA ARG A 53 2.00 0.69 17.93
C ARG A 53 2.15 -0.44 18.95
N LYS A 54 2.04 -0.12 20.25
CA LYS A 54 2.13 -1.12 21.33
C LYS A 54 1.02 -2.16 21.25
N LEU A 55 -0.23 -1.73 21.04
CA LEU A 55 -1.37 -2.62 20.92
C LEU A 55 -1.23 -3.54 19.70
N LEU A 56 -0.83 -2.97 18.56
CA LEU A 56 -0.56 -3.73 17.33
C LEU A 56 0.50 -4.81 17.58
N GLN A 57 1.61 -4.47 18.24
CA GLN A 57 2.65 -5.42 18.59
C GLN A 57 2.09 -6.57 19.44
N THR A 58 1.37 -6.27 20.52
CA THR A 58 0.73 -7.29 21.37
C THR A 58 -0.24 -8.17 20.59
N GLN A 59 -1.02 -7.61 19.65
CA GLN A 59 -1.92 -8.39 18.81
C GLN A 59 -1.15 -9.34 17.89
N LEU A 60 -0.07 -8.86 17.26
CA LEU A 60 0.76 -9.68 16.38
C LEU A 60 1.45 -10.82 17.15
N ASP A 61 1.95 -10.54 18.36
CA ASP A 61 2.61 -11.54 19.22
C ASP A 61 1.62 -12.61 19.72
N ALA A 62 0.35 -12.25 19.92
CA ALA A 62 -0.69 -13.16 20.41
C ALA A 62 -1.38 -13.98 19.31
N MET A 63 -1.21 -13.61 18.03
CA MET A 63 -1.87 -14.28 16.91
C MET A 63 -1.19 -15.63 16.60
N PRO A 64 -1.96 -16.73 16.47
CA PRO A 64 -1.39 -18.01 16.03
C PRO A 64 -0.99 -17.94 14.56
N SER A 65 0.11 -18.62 14.21
CA SER A 65 0.48 -18.80 12.81
C SER A 65 -0.50 -19.75 12.11
N SER A 66 -0.92 -19.39 10.91
CA SER A 66 -1.67 -20.27 10.02
C SER A 66 -0.91 -20.42 8.71
N HIS A 67 -1.01 -21.60 8.10
CA HIS A 67 -0.45 -21.82 6.77
C HIS A 67 -1.29 -21.08 5.73
N PHE A 68 -0.63 -20.26 4.92
CA PHE A 68 -1.27 -19.65 3.75
C PHE A 68 -1.32 -20.69 2.62
N ASP A 69 -2.50 -21.27 2.37
CA ASP A 69 -2.69 -22.30 1.34
C ASP A 69 -2.64 -21.75 -0.11
N GLY A 70 -2.58 -20.44 -0.31
CA GLY A 70 -2.51 -19.82 -1.65
C GLY A 70 -3.71 -20.07 -2.56
N ARG A 71 -4.75 -20.77 -2.06
CA ARG A 71 -5.95 -21.07 -2.84
C ARG A 71 -6.71 -19.77 -3.12
N PRO A 72 -7.07 -19.48 -4.38
CA PRO A 72 -7.89 -18.32 -4.69
C PRO A 72 -9.21 -18.43 -3.94
N HIS A 73 -9.62 -17.34 -3.27
CA HIS A 73 -10.93 -17.25 -2.66
C HIS A 73 -11.95 -17.08 -3.79
N GLU A 74 -12.50 -18.19 -4.30
CA GLU A 74 -13.66 -18.15 -5.19
C GLU A 74 -14.78 -17.40 -4.44
N ALA A 75 -15.06 -16.17 -4.88
CA ALA A 75 -16.22 -15.45 -4.39
C ALA A 75 -17.44 -16.31 -4.74
N ALA A 76 -18.15 -16.80 -3.72
CA ALA A 76 -19.37 -17.56 -3.92
C ALA A 76 -20.33 -16.70 -4.77
N ALA A 77 -20.50 -17.10 -6.03
CA ALA A 77 -21.44 -16.48 -6.93
C ALA A 77 -22.85 -16.79 -6.41
N THR A 78 -23.53 -15.76 -5.93
CA THR A 78 -24.99 -15.72 -5.79
C THR A 78 -25.62 -15.17 -7.05
#